data_AF-X0YNM6-F1
#
_entry.id   AF-X0YNM6-F1
#
_cell.length_a   1.000
_cell.length_b   1.000
_cell.length_c   1.000
_cell.angle_alpha   90.00
_cell.angle_beta   90.00
_cell.angle_gamma   90.00
#
_symmetry.space_group_name_H-M   'P 1'
#
loop_
_entity.id
_entity.type
_entity.pdbx_description
1 polymer ?
#
loop_
_entity_poly.entity_id
_entity_poly.type
_entity_poly.pdbx_seq_one_letter_code
_entity_poly.pdbx_strand_id
1 'polypeptide(L)' 'TNTAYFAYTPDFTFCPHCRKMFRGGSFTCPQCNSTDVKVYSRVTGYYSEVDRYNPGKKAEWEARKREHLIT' A
#
# COMPACT_ATOMS: atom_id res chain seq x y z
N THR A 1 -7.68 -26.55 -5.12
CA THR A 1 -8.51 -25.75 -6.06
C THR A 1 -7.79 -25.71 -7.40
N ASN A 2 -8.50 -25.62 -8.53
CA ASN A 2 -7.87 -25.47 -9.84
C ASN A 2 -7.67 -23.98 -10.16
N THR A 3 -6.73 -23.31 -9.47
CA THR A 3 -6.49 -21.86 -9.61
C THR A 3 -5.19 -21.60 -10.36
N ALA A 4 -5.25 -20.89 -11.48
CA ALA A 4 -4.06 -20.56 -12.28
C ALA A 4 -3.23 -19.41 -11.69
N TYR A 5 -3.87 -18.42 -11.06
CA TYR A 5 -3.18 -17.29 -10.45
C TYR A 5 -3.96 -16.69 -9.29
N PHE A 6 -3.28 -16.41 -8.19
CA PHE A 6 -3.79 -15.62 -7.08
C PHE A 6 -2.64 -14.81 -6.48
N ALA A 7 -2.95 -13.72 -5.80
CA ALA A 7 -1.93 -12.96 -5.07
C ALA A 7 -2.50 -12.22 -3.87
N TYR A 8 -1.70 -12.18 -2.80
CA TYR A 8 -1.92 -11.27 -1.69
C TYR A 8 -1.35 -9.89 -2.06
N THR A 9 -2.17 -8.86 -1.90
CA THR A 9 -1.82 -7.48 -2.26
C THR A 9 -1.91 -6.55 -1.05
N PRO A 10 -1.10 -6.75 0.00
CA PRO A 10 -1.05 -5.79 1.11
C PRO A 10 -0.52 -4.44 0.60
N ASP A 11 -0.96 -3.36 1.23
CA ASP A 11 -0.37 -2.05 1.03
C ASP A 11 0.93 -1.92 1.83
N PHE A 12 1.84 -1.09 1.35
CA PHE A 12 3.10 -0.80 2.02
C PHE A 12 3.36 0.69 2.12
N THR A 13 4.01 1.10 3.20
CA THR A 13 4.49 2.47 3.42
C THR A 13 6.00 2.44 3.51
N PHE A 14 6.69 3.12 2.61
CA PHE A 14 8.13 3.31 2.67
C PHE A 14 8.45 4.71 3.21
N CYS A 15 9.29 4.80 4.23
CA CYS A 15 9.77 6.07 4.77
C CYS A 15 11.21 6.34 4.31
N PRO A 16 11.46 7.39 3.50
CA PRO A 16 12.81 7.79 3.11
C PRO A 16 13.68 8.18 4.30
N HIS A 17 13.10 8.84 5.31
CA HIS A 17 13.84 9.37 6.46
C HIS A 17 14.48 8.27 7.31
N CYS A 18 13.69 7.26 7.71
CA CYS A 18 14.21 6.14 8.48
C CYS A 18 14.56 4.90 7.61
N ARG A 19 14.44 5.01 6.27
CA ARG A 19 14.78 3.98 5.25
C ARG A 19 14.18 2.60 5.54
N LYS A 20 12.92 2.59 6.01
CA LYS A 20 12.20 1.37 6.38
C LYS A 20 10.89 1.26 5.65
N MET A 21 10.46 0.03 5.46
CA MET A 21 9.19 -0.33 4.85
C MET A 21 8.29 -0.94 5.92
N PHE A 22 7.04 -0.48 5.95
CA PHE A 22 6.01 -0.88 6.89
C PHE A 22 4.82 -1.44 6.12
N ARG A 23 4.11 -2.39 6.72
CA ARG A 23 2.83 -2.88 6.18
C ARG A 23 1.73 -1.86 6.48
N GLY A 24 0.80 -1.71 5.54
CA GLY A 24 -0.26 -0.72 5.58
C GLY A 24 0.05 0.49 4.69
N GLY A 25 -0.99 1.23 4.32
CA GLY A 25 -0.90 2.45 3.51
C GLY A 25 -1.08 3.71 4.36
N SER A 26 -0.23 3.90 5.36
CA SER A 26 -0.24 5.08 6.22
C SER A 26 0.54 6.21 5.55
N PHE A 27 0.01 7.44 5.61
CA PHE A 27 0.72 8.64 5.17
C PHE A 27 1.66 9.22 6.24
N THR A 28 1.83 8.49 7.34
CA THR A 28 2.76 8.82 8.42
C THR A 28 3.58 7.61 8.80
N CYS A 29 4.89 7.79 8.92
CA CYS A 29 5.80 6.74 9.34
C CYS A 29 5.56 6.35 10.80
N PRO A 30 5.30 5.06 11.12
CA PRO A 30 5.03 4.64 12.50
C PRO A 30 6.25 4.66 13.43
N GLN A 31 7.47 4.82 12.88
CA GLN A 31 8.70 4.82 13.66
C GLN A 31 9.26 6.22 13.90
N CYS A 32 9.25 7.09 12.89
CA CYS A 32 9.87 8.42 12.96
C CYS A 32 8.87 9.56 12.76
N ASN A 33 7.57 9.28 12.65
CA ASN A 33 6.46 10.24 12.46
C ASN A 33 6.60 11.18 11.24
N SER A 34 7.56 10.92 10.36
CA SER A 34 7.69 11.62 9.08
C SER A 34 6.40 11.48 8.27
N THR A 35 5.91 12.59 7.72
CA THR A 35 4.84 12.64 6.72
C THR A 35 5.38 12.52 5.30
N ASP A 36 6.70 12.66 5.11
CA ASP A 36 7.37 12.28 3.88
C ASP A 36 7.50 10.75 3.86
N VAL A 37 6.51 10.09 3.27
CA VAL A 37 6.45 8.65 3.06
C VAL A 37 5.83 8.36 1.69
N LYS A 38 6.11 7.17 1.15
CA LYS A 38 5.57 6.69 -0.10
C LYS A 38 4.69 5.47 0.15
N VAL A 39 3.43 5.55 -0.27
CA VAL A 39 2.49 4.42 -0.19
C VAL A 39 2.50 3.65 -1.50
N TYR A 40 2.69 2.33 -1.42
CA TYR A 40 2.65 1.42 -2.55
C TYR A 40 1.47 0.45 -2.44
N SER A 41 0.76 0.25 -3.55
CA SER A 41 -0.31 -0.74 -3.64
C SER A 41 -0.28 -1.46 -4.99
N ARG A 42 -0.93 -2.63 -5.05
CA ARG A 42 -1.03 -3.48 -6.25
C ARG A 42 -2.47 -3.52 -6.75
N VAL A 43 -2.89 -2.43 -7.39
CA VAL A 43 -4.23 -2.30 -7.98
C VAL A 43 -4.30 -3.03 -9.34
N THR A 44 -3.39 -2.70 -10.27
CA THR A 44 -3.40 -3.23 -11.65
C THR A 44 -2.39 -4.36 -11.89
N GLY A 45 -2.13 -5.20 -10.89
CA GLY A 45 -1.24 -6.36 -11.06
C GLY A 45 0.26 -6.09 -10.88
N TYR A 46 0.70 -4.88 -10.53
CA TYR A 46 2.06 -4.59 -10.02
C TYR A 46 2.03 -3.50 -8.95
N TYR A 47 3.06 -3.45 -8.10
CA TYR A 47 3.18 -2.42 -7.07
C TYR A 47 3.55 -1.07 -7.68
N SER A 48 2.82 -0.04 -7.29
CA SER A 48 3.00 1.33 -7.78
C SER A 48 2.67 2.35 -6.69
N GLU A 49 3.28 3.53 -6.78
CA GLU A 49 3.05 4.63 -5.83
C GLU A 49 1.61 5.13 -5.96
N VAL A 50 0.84 5.09 -4.86
CA VAL A 50 -0.57 5.51 -4.83
C VAL A 50 -0.71 6.98 -5.20
N ASP A 51 0.26 7.83 -4.88
CA ASP A 51 0.23 9.25 -5.22
C ASP A 51 0.29 9.52 -6.73
N ARG A 52 0.74 8.55 -7.53
CA ARG A 52 0.77 8.63 -9.00
C ARG A 52 -0.52 8.12 -9.65
N TYR A 53 -1.50 7.71 -8.86
CA TYR A 53 -2.75 7.22 -9.38
C TYR A 53 -3.58 8.36 -9.96
N ASN A 54 -4.19 8.08 -11.11
CA ASN A 54 -5.28 8.91 -11.59
C ASN A 54 -6.48 8.82 -10.61
N PRO A 55 -7.44 9.75 -10.69
CA PRO A 55 -8.57 9.78 -9.75
C PRO A 55 -9.34 8.45 -9.65
N GLY A 56 -9.51 7.74 -10.77
CA GLY A 56 -10.20 6.44 -10.79
C GLY A 56 -9.45 5.34 -10.01
N LYS A 57 -8.15 5.19 -10.24
CA LYS A 57 -7.32 4.21 -9.51
C LYS A 57 -7.20 4.55 -8.03
N LYS A 58 -7.17 5.84 -7.70
CA LYS A 58 -7.16 6.31 -6.31
C LYS A 58 -8.47 5.95 -5.61
N ALA A 59 -9.61 6.20 -6.25
CA ALA A 59 -10.92 5.79 -5.75
C ALA A 59 -11.03 4.26 -5.59
N GLU A 60 -10.51 3.48 -6.55
CA GLU A 60 -10.47 2.02 -6.43
C GLU A 60 -9.62 1.58 -5.23
N TRP A 61 -8.44 2.17 -5.04
CA TRP A 61 -7.57 1.90 -3.89
C TRP A 61 -8.23 2.25 -2.56
N GLU A 62 -8.91 3.40 -2.47
CA GLU A 62 -9.64 3.83 -1.28
C GLU A 62 -10.78 2.87 -0.94
N ALA A 63 -11.52 2.39 -1.95
CA ALA A 63 -12.63 1.46 -1.78
C ALA A 63 -12.23 0.03 -1.39
N ARG A 64 -10.93 -0.33 -1.43
CA ARG A 64 -10.48 -1.69 -1.10
C ARG A 64 -10.73 -2.01 0.37
N LYS A 65 -11.37 -3.16 0.61
CA LYS A 65 -11.46 -3.75 1.94
C LYS A 65 -10.07 -4.24 2.37
N ARG A 66 -9.55 -3.68 3.46
CA ARG A 66 -8.29 -4.08 4.09
C ARG A 66 -8.64 -4.89 5.33
N GLU A 67 -8.31 -6.18 5.30
CA GLU A 67 -8.51 -7.01 6.48
C GLU A 67 -7.40 -6.70 7.50
N HIS A 68 -7.80 -6.31 8.71
CA HIS A 68 -6.89 -6.16 9.84
C HIS A 68 -6.56 -7.55 10.41
N LEU A 69 -5.83 -8.32 9.62
CA LEU A 69 -5.24 -9.58 10.08
C LEU A 69 -4.13 -9.21 11.07
N ILE A 70 -4.46 -9.33 12.35
CA ILE A 70 -3.65 -8.97 13.52
C ILE A 70 -2.26 -9.61 13.39
N THR A 71 -1.21 -8.80 13.58
CA THR A 71 0.15 -9.26 13.96
C THR A 71 0.29 -9.29 15.46
#